data_AF-A0A6J4VBZ9-F1
#
_entry.id   AF-A0A6J4VBZ9-F1
#
_cell.length_a   1.000
_cell.length_b   1.000
_cell.length_c   1.000
_cell.angle_alpha   90.00
_cell.angle_beta   90.00
_cell.angle_gamma   90.00
#
_symmetry.space_group_name_H-M   'P 1'
#
loop_
_entity.id
_entity.type
_entity.pdbx_description
1 polymer ?
#
loop_
_entity_poly.entity_id
_entity_poly.type
_entity_poly.pdbx_seq_one_letter_code
_entity_poly.pdbx_strand_id
1 'polypeptide(L)'
;MALTARDSDASLRPRWPDVPFALDRSYMHYGAFADEPVLFFSLEPVASYVSGIGVPEDDVAAIMVGLGPDDEGTGEVVGIHVYPLLAEAARKPAHWRRLAEPDPPAELVAAFVAEVSGLFERYWRPAPPIDEQFARTGRIMGTAPDAPTGNPTP
;
A
#
# COMPACT_ATOMS: atom_id res chain seq x y z
N MET A 1 -30.33 6.40 12.51
CA MET A 1 -29.75 7.01 11.29
C MET A 1 -28.75 5.99 10.77
N ALA A 2 -29.11 5.28 9.70
CA ALA A 2 -28.31 4.19 9.17
C ALA A 2 -27.17 4.76 8.32
N LEU A 3 -25.92 4.39 8.65
CA LEU A 3 -24.78 4.57 7.76
C LEU A 3 -25.03 3.67 6.55
N THR A 4 -25.60 4.23 5.49
CA THR A 4 -25.52 3.60 4.17
C THR A 4 -24.05 3.63 3.81
N ALA A 5 -23.39 2.47 3.86
CA ALA A 5 -22.13 2.23 3.19
C ALA A 5 -22.30 2.73 1.75
N ARG A 6 -21.85 3.95 1.48
CA ARG A 6 -21.74 4.41 0.10
C ARG A 6 -20.78 3.44 -0.53
N ASP A 7 -21.23 2.84 -1.63
CA ASP A 7 -20.40 2.29 -2.68
C ASP A 7 -19.34 3.34 -3.03
N SER A 8 -18.30 3.37 -2.20
CA SER A 8 -17.05 4.05 -2.48
C SER A 8 -16.59 3.30 -3.70
N ASP A 9 -16.46 4.02 -4.81
CA ASP A 9 -16.23 3.46 -6.12
C ASP A 9 -14.84 2.80 -6.18
N ALA A 10 -14.70 1.67 -5.48
CA ALA A 10 -13.56 0.78 -5.51
C ALA A 10 -13.37 0.19 -6.92
N SER A 11 -14.25 0.54 -7.87
CA SER A 11 -14.13 0.18 -9.29
C SER A 11 -13.24 1.14 -10.08
N LEU A 12 -13.00 2.37 -9.59
CA LEU A 12 -12.13 3.30 -10.31
C LEU A 12 -10.67 3.03 -9.99
N ARG A 13 -10.00 2.43 -10.98
CA ARG A 13 -8.56 2.24 -11.01
C ARG A 13 -7.83 3.55 -10.68
N PRO A 14 -6.95 3.58 -9.67
CA PRO A 14 -6.15 4.77 -9.36
C PRO A 14 -5.32 5.24 -10.56
N ARG A 15 -5.23 6.56 -10.70
CA ARG A 15 -4.54 7.24 -11.79
C ARG A 15 -3.20 7.76 -11.29
N TRP A 16 -2.14 7.37 -11.97
CA TRP A 16 -0.82 7.98 -11.78
C TRP A 16 -0.84 9.43 -12.26
N PRO A 17 -0.10 10.34 -11.60
CA PRO A 17 0.09 11.69 -12.11
C PRO A 17 0.82 11.65 -13.46
N ASP A 18 0.62 12.68 -14.28
CA ASP A 18 1.31 12.81 -15.56
C ASP A 18 2.84 12.82 -15.35
N VAL A 19 3.53 11.93 -16.07
CA VAL A 19 4.99 11.79 -16.01
C VAL A 19 5.67 12.81 -16.96
N PRO A 20 6.76 13.48 -16.55
CA PRO A 20 7.41 13.36 -15.24
C PRO A 20 6.64 14.11 -14.17
N PHE A 21 6.24 13.41 -13.10
CA PHE A 21 5.81 14.09 -11.88
C PHE A 21 6.97 14.96 -11.39
N ALA A 22 6.65 16.09 -10.79
CA ALA A 22 7.63 17.09 -10.40
C ALA A 22 8.55 16.52 -9.29
N LEU A 23 9.71 15.98 -9.66
CA LEU A 23 10.68 15.39 -8.72
C LEU A 23 11.17 16.42 -7.70
N ASP A 24 11.27 17.68 -8.11
CA ASP A 24 11.55 18.84 -7.24
C ASP A 24 10.43 19.12 -6.23
N ARG A 25 9.27 18.48 -6.39
CA ARG A 25 8.12 18.54 -5.48
C ARG A 25 7.85 17.21 -4.79
N SER A 26 8.71 16.22 -4.96
CA SER A 26 8.62 14.95 -4.24
C SER A 26 9.56 14.94 -3.05
N TYR A 27 9.16 14.29 -1.96
CA TYR A 27 10.06 14.06 -0.83
C TYR A 27 9.84 12.66 -0.26
N MET A 28 10.93 12.13 0.29
CA MET A 28 10.94 10.85 0.96
C MET A 28 10.76 11.07 2.47
N HIS A 29 9.75 10.43 3.04
CA HIS A 29 9.52 10.41 4.47
C HIS A 29 9.94 9.06 5.06
N TYR A 30 10.65 9.12 6.17
CA TYR A 30 10.97 7.97 7.00
C TYR A 30 10.18 8.09 8.30
N GLY A 31 9.18 7.23 8.46
CA GLY A 31 8.40 7.19 9.69
C GLY A 31 9.29 6.75 10.86
N ALA A 32 9.30 7.53 11.95
CA ALA A 32 10.15 7.30 13.13
C ALA A 32 9.91 5.94 13.85
N PHE A 33 8.82 5.23 13.52
CA PHE A 33 8.41 3.99 14.20
C PHE A 33 8.28 2.78 13.28
N ALA A 34 8.32 2.97 11.95
CA ALA A 34 8.02 1.90 10.99
C ALA A 34 9.20 1.51 10.10
N ASP A 35 10.29 2.29 10.05
CA ASP A 35 11.42 2.07 9.13
C ASP A 35 10.97 1.83 7.67
N GLU A 36 9.86 2.44 7.28
CA GLU A 36 9.23 2.29 5.96
C GLU A 36 9.50 3.55 5.14
N PRO A 37 10.04 3.44 3.92
CA PRO A 37 10.14 4.57 3.02
C PRO A 37 8.76 4.89 2.44
N VAL A 38 8.37 6.15 2.57
CA VAL A 38 7.15 6.70 1.99
C VAL A 38 7.53 7.85 1.06
N LEU A 39 7.27 7.68 -0.24
CA LEU A 39 7.51 8.72 -1.23
C LEU A 39 6.22 9.51 -1.45
N PHE A 40 6.24 10.81 -1.19
CA PHE A 40 5.15 11.73 -1.54
C PHE A 40 5.48 12.45 -2.85
N PHE A 41 4.47 12.65 -3.69
CA PHE A 41 4.59 13.43 -4.94
C PHE A 41 4.31 14.94 -4.77
N SER A 42 4.08 15.37 -3.53
CA SER A 42 3.92 16.76 -3.10
C SER A 42 4.93 17.08 -2.00
N LEU A 43 5.23 18.37 -1.80
CA LEU A 43 6.17 18.86 -0.77
C LEU A 43 5.67 18.68 0.67
N GLU A 44 4.40 18.32 0.84
CA GLU A 44 3.77 18.10 2.13
C GLU A 44 3.00 16.77 2.09
N PRO A 45 2.82 16.10 3.25
CA PRO A 45 1.99 14.90 3.33
C PRO A 45 0.54 15.21 2.94
N VAL A 46 -0.06 14.33 2.15
CA VAL A 46 -1.47 14.43 1.75
C VAL A 46 -2.27 13.36 2.46
N ALA A 47 -3.47 13.71 2.92
CA ALA A 47 -4.44 12.74 3.43
C ALA A 47 -4.66 11.65 2.36
N SER A 48 -4.48 10.39 2.72
CA SER A 48 -4.49 9.29 1.76
C SER A 48 -4.82 7.97 2.44
N TYR A 49 -5.26 7.00 1.65
CA TYR A 49 -5.32 5.59 2.05
C TYR A 49 -4.32 4.78 1.24
N VAL A 50 -3.86 3.68 1.83
CA VAL A 50 -2.89 2.77 1.22
C VAL A 50 -3.62 1.67 0.47
N SER A 51 -3.24 1.43 -0.79
CA SER A 51 -3.75 0.34 -1.62
C SER A 51 -2.60 -0.57 -2.04
N GLY A 52 -2.59 -1.79 -1.49
CA GLY A 52 -1.54 -2.78 -1.73
C GLY A 52 -1.47 -3.26 -3.18
N ILE A 53 -0.27 -3.56 -3.65
CA ILE A 53 -0.03 -4.25 -4.92
C ILE A 53 0.22 -5.72 -4.60
N GLY A 54 -0.77 -6.58 -4.87
CA GLY A 54 -0.71 -8.02 -4.56
C GLY A 54 0.22 -8.79 -5.50
N VAL A 55 1.54 -8.59 -5.38
CA VAL A 55 2.53 -9.32 -6.17
C VAL A 55 2.62 -10.75 -5.61
N PRO A 56 2.45 -11.80 -6.45
CA PRO A 56 2.35 -13.19 -5.97
C PRO A 56 3.52 -13.70 -5.12
N GLU A 57 4.68 -13.08 -5.26
CA GLU A 57 5.93 -13.52 -4.63
C GLU A 57 6.27 -12.70 -3.38
N ASP A 58 5.77 -11.46 -3.24
CA ASP A 58 6.15 -10.56 -2.15
C ASP A 58 5.29 -9.26 -2.13
N ASP A 59 4.56 -8.98 -1.03
CA ASP A 59 3.76 -7.75 -0.89
C ASP A 59 4.64 -6.57 -0.45
N VAL A 60 5.54 -6.13 -1.35
CA VAL A 60 6.60 -5.15 -1.00
C VAL A 60 6.21 -3.69 -1.19
N ALA A 61 5.13 -3.40 -1.90
CA ALA A 61 4.77 -2.04 -2.23
C ALA A 61 3.26 -1.82 -2.32
N ALA A 62 2.87 -0.61 -2.00
CA ALA A 62 1.53 -0.10 -2.09
C ALA A 62 1.57 1.31 -2.68
N ILE A 63 0.47 1.69 -3.33
CA ILE A 63 0.25 3.08 -3.74
C ILE A 63 -0.53 3.80 -2.65
N MET A 64 -0.34 5.10 -2.55
CA MET A 64 -1.14 5.98 -1.72
C MET A 64 -2.13 6.72 -2.60
N VAL A 65 -3.42 6.61 -2.29
CA VAL A 65 -4.49 7.28 -3.05
C VAL A 65 -5.01 8.44 -2.22
N GLY A 66 -5.04 9.64 -2.80
CA GLY A 66 -5.42 10.86 -2.11
C GLY A 66 -6.88 10.86 -1.66
N LEU A 67 -7.14 11.49 -0.51
CA LEU A 67 -8.47 11.70 0.06
C LEU A 67 -8.90 13.18 -0.12
N GLY A 68 -10.16 13.37 -0.48
CA GLY A 68 -10.80 14.69 -0.53
C GLY A 68 -11.30 15.17 0.84
N PRO A 69 -11.98 16.33 0.91
CA PRO A 69 -12.47 16.94 2.16
C PRO A 69 -13.44 16.08 2.97
N ASP A 70 -14.11 15.12 2.35
CA ASP A 70 -15.11 14.24 2.95
C ASP A 70 -14.60 12.79 3.12
N ASP A 71 -13.28 12.59 3.19
CA ASP A 71 -12.62 11.27 3.20
C ASP A 71 -12.97 10.38 1.98
N GLU A 72 -13.48 10.99 0.90
CA GLU A 72 -13.73 10.31 -0.37
C GLU A 72 -12.43 10.18 -1.17
N GLY A 73 -12.17 8.98 -1.70
CA GLY A 73 -11.00 8.73 -2.53
C GLY A 73 -11.04 9.55 -3.82
N THR A 74 -10.01 10.34 -4.06
CA THR A 74 -9.87 11.14 -5.28
C THR A 74 -9.56 10.30 -6.53
N GLY A 75 -9.10 9.06 -6.32
CA GLY A 75 -8.59 8.19 -7.39
C GLY A 75 -7.22 8.60 -7.92
N GLU A 76 -6.56 9.60 -7.31
CA GLU A 76 -5.22 10.04 -7.71
C GLU A 76 -4.15 9.40 -6.83
N VAL A 77 -3.10 8.86 -7.46
CA VAL A 77 -1.93 8.37 -6.75
C VAL A 77 -1.10 9.56 -6.29
N VAL A 78 -1.00 9.73 -4.97
CA VAL A 78 -0.29 10.85 -4.33
C VAL A 78 1.07 10.43 -3.76
N GLY A 79 1.37 9.13 -3.77
CA GLY A 79 2.63 8.62 -3.26
C GLY A 79 2.75 7.10 -3.36
N ILE A 80 3.86 6.59 -2.84
CA ILE A 80 4.20 5.18 -2.76
C ILE A 80 4.61 4.85 -1.34
N HIS A 81 4.10 3.73 -0.83
CA HIS A 81 4.45 3.18 0.46
C HIS A 81 5.07 1.79 0.27
N VAL A 82 6.25 1.55 0.84
CA VAL A 82 6.96 0.26 0.73
C VAL A 82 6.84 -0.51 2.04
N TYR A 83 6.41 -1.77 1.98
CA TYR A 83 6.37 -2.74 3.07
C TYR A 83 7.41 -3.86 2.82
N PRO A 84 7.77 -4.71 3.80
CA PRO A 84 7.85 -4.50 5.24
C PRO A 84 9.30 -4.21 5.65
N LEU A 85 9.54 -3.13 6.39
CA LEU A 85 10.84 -2.74 6.96
C LEU A 85 11.97 -2.54 5.91
N LEU A 86 12.68 -1.41 6.01
CA LEU A 86 13.97 -1.20 5.35
C LEU A 86 14.92 -2.40 5.48
N ALA A 87 14.82 -3.23 6.52
CA ALA A 87 15.64 -4.43 6.68
C ALA A 87 15.39 -5.52 5.61
N GLU A 88 14.15 -5.72 5.14
CA GLU A 88 13.82 -6.68 4.07
C GLU A 88 13.67 -6.01 2.71
N ALA A 89 13.14 -4.78 2.63
CA ALA A 89 13.15 -3.98 1.40
C ALA A 89 14.59 -3.65 0.95
N ALA A 90 15.55 -3.50 1.87
CA ALA A 90 16.98 -3.43 1.52
C ALA A 90 17.48 -4.74 0.91
N ARG A 91 16.86 -5.89 1.14
CA ARG A 91 17.34 -7.15 0.54
C ARG A 91 16.97 -7.25 -0.94
N LYS A 92 15.93 -6.57 -1.43
CA LYS A 92 15.55 -6.61 -2.85
C LYS A 92 14.76 -5.36 -3.28
N PRO A 93 15.08 -4.78 -4.44
CA PRO A 93 16.36 -4.76 -5.14
C PRO A 93 17.44 -4.03 -4.33
N ALA A 94 18.70 -4.47 -4.38
CA ALA A 94 19.79 -3.85 -3.61
C ALA A 94 19.96 -2.34 -3.87
N HIS A 95 19.51 -1.84 -5.03
CA HIS A 95 19.58 -0.42 -5.37
C HIS A 95 18.51 0.44 -4.66
N TRP A 96 17.39 -0.14 -4.18
CA TRP A 96 16.40 0.59 -3.39
C TRP A 96 16.94 1.03 -2.03
N ARG A 97 18.00 0.40 -1.53
CA ARG A 97 18.71 0.86 -0.30
C ARG A 97 19.11 2.31 -0.38
N ARG A 98 19.51 2.77 -1.57
CA ARG A 98 19.98 4.13 -1.78
C ARG A 98 18.85 5.16 -1.72
N LEU A 99 17.58 4.72 -1.76
CA LEU A 99 16.45 5.61 -1.49
C LEU A 99 16.53 6.14 -0.06
N ALA A 100 17.09 5.37 0.89
CA ALA A 100 17.32 5.74 2.30
C ALA A 100 18.43 6.78 2.54
N GLU A 101 19.12 7.23 1.49
CA GLU A 101 20.03 8.38 1.59
C GLU A 101 19.19 9.65 1.89
N PRO A 102 19.72 10.64 2.65
CA PRO A 102 18.97 11.87 2.94
C PRO A 102 18.48 12.62 1.70
N ASP A 103 19.28 12.58 0.63
CA ASP A 103 19.01 13.20 -0.67
C ASP A 103 19.26 12.17 -1.78
N PRO A 104 18.33 11.21 -2.00
CA PRO A 104 18.53 10.19 -3.02
C PRO A 104 18.56 10.84 -4.42
N PRO A 105 19.42 10.38 -5.35
CA PRO A 105 19.50 11.00 -6.67
C PRO A 105 18.15 10.98 -7.41
N ALA A 106 17.84 12.06 -8.13
CA ALA A 106 16.56 12.20 -8.84
C ALA A 106 16.31 11.07 -9.84
N GLU A 107 17.36 10.58 -10.51
CA GLU A 107 17.28 9.43 -11.42
C GLU A 107 16.93 8.12 -10.70
N LEU A 108 17.36 7.96 -9.45
CA LEU A 108 17.04 6.79 -8.64
C LEU A 108 15.57 6.82 -8.22
N VAL A 109 15.07 7.99 -7.79
CA VAL A 109 13.65 8.19 -7.45
C VAL A 109 12.77 7.94 -8.68
N ALA A 110 13.15 8.48 -9.85
CA ALA A 110 12.43 8.25 -11.10
C ALA A 110 12.37 6.77 -11.49
N ALA A 111 13.51 6.06 -11.39
CA ALA A 111 13.57 4.62 -11.67
C ALA A 111 12.69 3.81 -10.72
N PHE A 112 12.71 4.15 -9.42
CA PHE A 112 11.86 3.53 -8.41
C PHE A 112 10.37 3.72 -8.71
N VAL A 113 9.93 4.93 -9.04
CA VAL A 113 8.53 5.18 -9.39
C VAL A 113 8.13 4.42 -10.65
N ALA A 114 8.98 4.38 -11.67
CA ALA A 114 8.73 3.61 -12.88
C ALA A 114 8.58 2.10 -12.59
N GLU A 115 9.40 1.56 -11.69
CA GLU A 115 9.34 0.15 -11.27
C GLU A 115 8.02 -0.16 -10.54
N VAL A 116 7.65 0.64 -9.54
CA VAL A 116 6.40 0.45 -8.78
C VAL A 116 5.17 0.67 -9.67
N SER A 117 5.20 1.64 -10.58
CA SER A 117 4.15 1.82 -11.58
C SER A 117 4.01 0.57 -12.46
N GLY A 118 5.12 -0.01 -12.91
CA GLY A 118 5.11 -1.28 -13.65
C GLY A 118 4.54 -2.46 -12.86
N LEU A 119 4.81 -2.54 -11.55
CA LEU A 119 4.21 -3.54 -10.66
C LEU A 119 2.69 -3.33 -10.52
N PHE A 120 2.27 -2.08 -10.30
CA PHE A 120 0.85 -1.71 -10.24
C PHE A 120 0.12 -2.12 -11.52
N GLU A 121 0.66 -1.75 -12.69
CA GLU A 121 0.05 -2.09 -13.98
C GLU A 121 -0.14 -3.60 -14.19
N ARG A 122 0.78 -4.41 -13.66
CA ARG A 122 0.76 -5.85 -13.83
C ARG A 122 -0.15 -6.55 -12.81
N TYR A 123 -0.05 -6.17 -11.54
CA TYR A 123 -0.56 -6.96 -10.43
C TYR A 123 -1.69 -6.31 -9.65
N TRP A 124 -1.85 -4.98 -9.74
CA TRP A 124 -2.88 -4.32 -8.93
C TRP A 124 -4.27 -4.79 -9.33
N ARG A 125 -5.10 -5.04 -8.32
CA ARG A 125 -6.52 -5.33 -8.44
C ARG A 125 -7.26 -4.51 -7.38
N PRO A 126 -8.48 -4.05 -7.66
CA PRO A 126 -9.28 -3.38 -6.64
C PRO A 126 -9.46 -4.32 -5.45
N ALA A 127 -9.40 -3.75 -4.23
CA ALA A 127 -9.68 -4.51 -3.04
C ALA A 127 -11.11 -5.06 -3.12
N PRO A 128 -11.37 -6.30 -2.66
CA PRO A 128 -12.74 -6.79 -2.54
C PRO A 128 -13.58 -5.85 -1.66
N PRO A 129 -14.91 -5.85 -1.76
CA PRO A 129 -15.78 -5.14 -0.83
C PRO A 129 -15.44 -5.46 0.63
N ILE A 130 -15.59 -4.48 1.52
CA ILE A 130 -15.25 -4.61 2.95
C ILE A 130 -15.91 -5.85 3.59
N ASP A 131 -17.17 -6.13 3.25
CA ASP A 131 -17.89 -7.32 3.74
C ASP A 131 -17.23 -8.63 3.28
N GLU A 132 -16.68 -8.68 2.06
CA GLU A 132 -15.93 -9.84 1.56
C GLU A 132 -14.57 -9.97 2.25
N GLN A 133 -13.90 -8.85 2.52
CA GLN A 133 -12.63 -8.84 3.26
C GLN A 133 -12.83 -9.35 4.70
N PHE A 134 -13.88 -8.88 5.39
CA PHE A 134 -14.21 -9.36 6.73
C PHE A 134 -14.70 -10.81 6.72
N ALA A 135 -15.45 -11.26 5.70
CA ALA A 135 -15.83 -12.66 5.56
C ALA A 135 -14.61 -13.58 5.36
N ARG A 136 -13.59 -13.09 4.63
CA ARG A 136 -12.33 -13.82 4.45
C ARG A 136 -11.50 -13.87 5.73
N THR A 137 -11.45 -12.77 6.48
CA THR A 137 -10.74 -12.68 7.77
C THR A 137 -11.44 -13.53 8.85
N GLY A 138 -12.78 -13.56 8.85
CA GLY A 138 -13.58 -14.42 9.73
C GLY A 138 -13.36 -15.91 9.49
N ARG A 139 -13.11 -16.35 8.24
CA ARG A 139 -12.70 -17.73 7.94
C ARG A 139 -11.28 -18.07 8.40
N ILE A 140 -10.40 -17.07 8.48
CA ILE A 140 -9.03 -17.24 8.96
C ILE A 140 -9.00 -17.24 10.50
N MET A 141 -9.90 -16.49 11.15
CA MET A 141 -9.96 -16.32 12.61
C MET A 141 -10.99 -17.20 13.35
N GLY A 142 -11.90 -17.90 12.67
CA GLY A 142 -12.77 -18.93 13.26
C GLY A 142 -13.02 -20.05 12.25
N THR A 143 -12.88 -21.34 12.55
CA THR A 143 -12.85 -22.08 13.82
C THR A 143 -12.01 -23.34 13.60
N ALA A 144 -11.00 -23.60 14.43
CA ALA A 144 -10.59 -24.99 14.64
C ALA A 144 -11.81 -25.71 15.26
N PRO A 145 -12.28 -26.85 14.72
CA PRO A 145 -13.33 -27.60 15.39
C PRO A 145 -12.81 -28.00 16.76
N ASP A 146 -13.59 -27.71 17.81
CA ASP A 146 -13.34 -28.22 19.14
C ASP A 146 -13.08 -29.72 19.04
N ALA A 147 -11.84 -30.13 19.31
CA ALA A 147 -11.52 -31.53 19.40
C ALA A 147 -12.36 -32.11 20.56
N PRO A 148 -13.13 -33.19 20.35
CA PRO A 148 -13.90 -33.77 21.43
C PRO A 148 -12.92 -34.22 22.52
N THR A 149 -13.03 -33.60 23.70
CA THR A 149 -12.38 -34.04 24.94
C THR A 149 -13.01 -35.36 25.37
N GLY A 150 -12.62 -36.45 24.69
CA GLY A 150 -12.88 -37.79 25.16
C GLY A 150 -12.07 -38.02 26.43
N ASN A 151 -12.71 -37.95 27.59
CA ASN A 151 -12.12 -38.44 28.83
C ASN A 151 -11.85 -39.95 28.67
N PRO A 152 -10.64 -40.44 28.97
CA PRO A 152 -10.41 -41.88 29.06
C PRO A 152 -11.17 -42.40 30.29
N THR A 153 -12.13 -43.28 30.07
CA THR A 153 -12.73 -44.11 31.12
C THR A 153 -11.67 -45.12 31.60
N PRO A 154 -11.56 -45.38 32.92
CA PRO A 154 -10.54 -46.23 33.53
C PRO A 154 -10.55 -47.69 33.10
#